data_AF-A0A662PEW9-F1
#
_entry.id   AF-A0A662PEW9-F1
#
_cell.length_a   1.000
_cell.length_b   1.000
_cell.length_c   1.000
_cell.angle_alpha   90.00
_cell.angle_beta   90.00
_cell.angle_gamma   90.00
#
_symmetry.space_group_name_H-M   'P 1'
#
loop_
_entity.id
_entity.type
_entity.pdbx_description
1 polymer ?
#
loop_
_entity_poly.entity_id
_entity_poly.type
_entity_poly.pdbx_seq_one_letter_code
_entity_poly.pdbx_strand_id
1 'polypeptide(L)'
;MDHRSREEEFRRSIGQNIRNRPLPDRQNQERREAIIHIGFIRSGNRPRGGRDGLEREPEGSDVKACVLIIEGTNCEQETKRALDLVGISAEIVHLKQFSGRLRKRDIWDYHAIVIPGGFSAGDYVRAGAIFSSYLRTTLGREIESYIEEGRVVLGICNGFQVLVESGLLPGFNPGKPEAALSVNTRAKFECREVTLLHSSKKGRCSIDILIEKDELIRMPIAHMEGRFLAPREVLEELVSNDQVIFKYSDLQGEVKSEYPWNPNGSELNIAGICNPEGNVIGLMPHPERAVLEFQSQEWTRGGGRRDGFKLFYSLKHYLNEV
;
A
#
# COMPACT_ATOMS: atom_id res chain seq x y z
N MET A 1 24.25 -46.89 -23.54
CA MET A 1 22.79 -46.65 -23.46
C MET A 1 22.56 -45.16 -23.57
N ASP A 2 21.79 -44.77 -24.58
CA ASP A 2 21.68 -43.41 -25.12
C ASP A 2 20.87 -42.47 -24.20
N HIS A 3 21.28 -41.20 -24.11
CA HIS A 3 20.76 -40.17 -23.21
C HIS A 3 19.26 -39.87 -23.44
N ARG A 4 18.72 -40.24 -24.61
CA ARG A 4 17.28 -40.15 -24.95
C ARG A 4 16.41 -41.17 -24.23
N SER A 5 16.96 -42.31 -23.83
CA SER A 5 16.18 -43.40 -23.21
C SER A 5 15.83 -43.15 -21.72
N ARG A 6 16.60 -42.31 -21.02
CA ARG A 6 16.29 -41.90 -19.63
C ARG A 6 15.25 -40.77 -19.55
N GLU A 7 15.15 -39.95 -20.59
CA GLU A 7 14.21 -38.83 -20.64
C GLU A 7 12.77 -39.30 -20.95
N GLU A 8 12.62 -40.38 -21.73
CA GLU A 8 11.33 -41.02 -21.98
C GLU A 8 10.79 -41.80 -20.76
N GLU A 9 11.67 -42.38 -19.94
CA GLU A 9 11.29 -43.11 -18.73
C GLU A 9 10.86 -42.15 -17.60
N PHE A 10 11.49 -40.98 -17.50
CA PHE A 10 11.10 -39.90 -16.58
C PHE A 10 9.77 -39.24 -16.99
N ARG A 11 9.51 -39.08 -18.30
CA ARG A 11 8.21 -38.59 -18.81
C ARG A 11 7.07 -39.58 -18.56
N ARG A 12 7.34 -40.88 -18.43
CA ARG A 12 6.32 -41.88 -18.09
C ARG A 12 5.95 -41.89 -16.60
N SER A 13 6.85 -41.54 -15.68
CA SER A 13 6.53 -41.55 -14.24
C SER A 13 5.71 -40.34 -13.77
N ILE A 14 5.75 -39.22 -14.51
CA ILE A 14 5.00 -37.99 -14.21
C ILE A 14 3.60 -38.00 -14.91
N GLY A 15 3.36 -38.93 -15.84
CA GLY A 15 2.22 -38.92 -16.76
C GLY A 15 0.93 -39.61 -16.29
N GLN A 16 0.88 -40.21 -15.09
CA GLN A 16 -0.32 -40.92 -14.62
C GLN A 16 -0.57 -40.70 -13.12
N ASN A 17 -1.05 -39.51 -12.77
CA ASN A 17 -2.07 -39.27 -11.75
C ASN A 17 -2.09 -37.77 -11.45
N ILE A 18 -3.12 -37.09 -11.97
CA ILE A 18 -3.84 -35.92 -11.41
C ILE A 18 -4.70 -35.43 -12.59
N ARG A 19 -5.77 -36.17 -12.86
CA ARG A 19 -6.98 -35.64 -13.50
C ARG A 19 -8.14 -36.00 -12.58
N ASN A 20 -8.97 -34.98 -12.31
CA ASN A 20 -10.26 -35.02 -11.63
C ASN A 20 -10.25 -35.08 -10.10
N ARG A 21 -9.97 -33.92 -9.48
CA ARG A 21 -10.80 -33.43 -8.36
C ARG A 21 -11.29 -32.03 -8.73
N PRO A 22 -12.60 -31.74 -8.70
CA PRO A 22 -13.08 -30.38 -8.88
C PRO A 22 -12.70 -29.55 -7.64
N LEU A 23 -12.08 -28.40 -7.88
CA LEU A 23 -11.91 -27.36 -6.85
C LEU A 23 -13.26 -26.67 -6.62
N PRO A 24 -13.57 -26.19 -5.40
CA PRO A 24 -14.89 -25.66 -5.06
C PRO A 24 -15.27 -24.45 -5.93
N ASP A 25 -16.51 -24.44 -6.44
CA ASP A 25 -17.02 -23.49 -7.44
C ASP A 25 -16.92 -21.99 -7.05
N ARG A 26 -16.70 -21.64 -5.78
CA ARG A 26 -16.57 -20.24 -5.31
C ARG A 26 -15.35 -19.51 -5.87
N GLN A 27 -14.16 -20.13 -5.90
CA GLN A 27 -12.93 -19.46 -6.39
C GLN A 27 -12.96 -19.14 -7.89
N ASN A 28 -13.69 -19.94 -8.69
CA ASN A 28 -13.87 -19.67 -10.12
C ASN A 28 -14.92 -18.60 -10.38
N GLN A 29 -15.92 -18.47 -9.50
CA GLN A 29 -16.93 -17.42 -9.58
C GLN A 29 -16.36 -16.06 -9.17
N GLU A 30 -15.56 -15.99 -8.11
CA GLU A 30 -14.89 -14.76 -7.64
C GLU A 30 -13.79 -14.28 -8.60
N ARG A 31 -13.02 -15.21 -9.20
CA ARG A 31 -12.10 -14.87 -10.31
C ARG A 31 -12.83 -14.32 -11.51
N ARG A 32 -14.01 -14.87 -11.84
CA ARG A 32 -14.85 -14.35 -12.93
C ARG A 32 -15.39 -12.98 -12.59
N GLU A 33 -15.82 -12.72 -11.35
CA GLU A 33 -16.28 -11.38 -10.93
C GLU A 33 -15.16 -10.34 -10.93
N ALA A 34 -13.95 -10.68 -10.45
CA ALA A 34 -12.79 -9.79 -10.53
C ALA A 34 -12.38 -9.50 -11.99
N ILE A 35 -12.40 -10.51 -12.86
CA ILE A 35 -12.11 -10.33 -14.30
C ILE A 35 -13.24 -9.57 -15.00
N ILE A 36 -14.50 -9.74 -14.60
CA ILE A 36 -15.65 -9.00 -15.15
C ILE A 36 -15.59 -7.53 -14.71
N HIS A 37 -15.25 -7.23 -13.46
CA HIS A 37 -15.11 -5.84 -12.99
C HIS A 37 -13.93 -5.12 -13.65
N ILE A 38 -12.85 -5.84 -13.95
CA ILE A 38 -11.70 -5.31 -14.71
C ILE A 38 -12.01 -5.24 -16.23
N GLY A 39 -12.81 -6.16 -16.75
CA GLY A 39 -13.13 -6.31 -18.17
C GLY A 39 -14.23 -5.41 -18.69
N PHE A 40 -15.25 -5.09 -17.89
CA PHE A 40 -16.38 -4.23 -18.29
C PHE A 40 -15.97 -2.77 -18.57
N ILE A 41 -14.78 -2.37 -18.11
CA ILE A 41 -14.24 -1.02 -18.29
C ILE A 41 -13.44 -0.89 -19.62
N ARG A 42 -13.17 -2.01 -20.32
CA ARG A 42 -12.42 -2.01 -21.60
C ARG A 42 -13.27 -1.81 -22.86
N SER A 43 -14.60 -1.92 -22.80
CA SER A 43 -15.46 -1.73 -23.97
C SER A 43 -16.09 -0.33 -23.98
N GLY A 44 -15.47 0.60 -24.72
CA GLY A 44 -16.00 1.92 -25.01
C GLY A 44 -17.19 1.92 -25.99
N ASN A 45 -18.28 1.24 -25.64
CA ASN A 45 -19.54 1.34 -26.37
C ASN A 45 -20.60 1.99 -25.47
N ARG A 46 -20.93 3.26 -25.75
CA ARG A 46 -22.07 3.94 -25.12
C ARG A 46 -23.37 3.35 -25.67
N PRO A 47 -24.27 2.82 -24.84
CA PRO A 47 -25.66 2.65 -25.23
C PRO A 47 -26.34 4.03 -25.22
N ARG A 48 -26.99 4.38 -26.32
CA ARG A 48 -27.92 5.51 -26.37
C ARG A 48 -29.22 5.12 -25.67
N GLY A 49 -29.67 5.96 -24.74
CA GLY A 49 -31.08 6.12 -24.38
C GLY A 49 -31.69 5.04 -23.48
N GLY A 50 -31.92 5.40 -22.22
CA GLY A 50 -32.78 4.66 -21.30
C GLY A 50 -32.66 5.25 -19.90
N ARG A 51 -33.69 5.99 -19.46
CA ARG A 51 -33.86 6.33 -18.04
C ARG A 51 -34.30 5.05 -17.33
N ASP A 52 -33.56 4.69 -16.29
CA ASP A 52 -33.92 3.84 -15.14
C ASP A 52 -32.79 2.87 -14.80
N GLY A 53 -32.20 3.11 -13.64
CA GLY A 53 -31.06 2.36 -13.12
C GLY A 53 -30.17 3.29 -12.29
N LEU A 54 -30.68 3.74 -11.13
CA LEU A 54 -29.81 4.20 -10.05
C LEU A 54 -28.75 3.12 -9.84
N GLU A 55 -27.50 3.46 -10.09
CA GLU A 55 -26.34 2.66 -9.70
C GLU A 55 -26.52 2.33 -8.21
N ARG A 56 -26.80 1.05 -7.92
CA ARG A 56 -26.85 0.60 -6.53
C ARG A 56 -25.45 0.77 -5.98
N GLU A 57 -25.31 1.62 -4.96
CA GLU A 57 -24.11 1.64 -4.13
C GLU A 57 -23.84 0.19 -3.68
N PRO A 58 -22.57 -0.29 -3.74
CA PRO A 58 -22.25 -1.63 -3.29
C PRO A 58 -22.74 -1.78 -1.85
N GLU A 59 -23.48 -2.85 -1.57
CA GLU A 59 -23.88 -3.22 -0.20
C GLU A 59 -22.63 -3.13 0.70
N GLY A 60 -22.72 -2.32 1.75
CA GLY A 60 -21.57 -1.93 2.56
C GLY A 60 -20.84 -3.17 3.08
N SER A 61 -19.53 -3.25 2.84
CA SER A 61 -18.74 -4.31 3.46
C SER A 61 -18.67 -4.09 4.97
N ASP A 62 -18.61 -5.18 5.73
CA ASP A 62 -18.37 -5.14 7.19
C ASP A 62 -16.97 -4.61 7.54
N VAL A 63 -16.10 -4.41 6.54
CA VAL A 63 -14.73 -3.92 6.73
C VAL A 63 -14.73 -2.41 6.94
N LYS A 64 -14.27 -2.00 8.11
CA LYS A 64 -14.13 -0.59 8.52
C LYS A 64 -12.67 -0.16 8.60
N ALA A 65 -12.37 1.03 8.10
CA ALA A 65 -11.05 1.65 8.24
C ALA A 65 -11.13 3.04 8.88
N CYS A 66 -10.14 3.35 9.70
CA CYS A 66 -9.96 4.67 10.30
C CYS A 66 -8.92 5.45 9.50
N VAL A 67 -9.31 6.57 8.88
CA VAL A 67 -8.38 7.55 8.33
C VAL A 67 -8.00 8.51 9.45
N LEU A 68 -6.83 8.28 10.05
CA LEU A 68 -6.39 8.94 11.27
C LEU A 68 -5.73 10.28 10.96
N ILE A 69 -6.25 11.37 11.52
CA ILE A 69 -5.77 12.72 11.25
C ILE A 69 -5.34 13.47 12.52
N ILE A 70 -4.51 14.48 12.32
CA ILE A 70 -4.34 15.61 13.24
C ILE A 70 -4.45 16.92 12.44
N GLU A 71 -4.31 18.06 13.11
CA GLU A 71 -4.22 19.35 12.44
C GLU A 71 -3.07 19.39 11.41
N GLY A 72 -3.33 19.87 10.19
CA GLY A 72 -2.33 19.97 9.11
C GLY A 72 -2.25 18.78 8.15
N THR A 73 -2.90 17.66 8.49
CA THR A 73 -3.18 16.60 7.52
C THR A 73 -4.01 17.15 6.34
N ASN A 74 -3.72 16.72 5.11
CA ASN A 74 -4.41 17.26 3.92
C ASN A 74 -4.75 16.24 2.83
N CYS A 75 -4.43 14.95 3.04
CA CYS A 75 -4.74 13.88 2.08
C CYS A 75 -5.87 12.96 2.56
N GLU A 76 -6.60 13.35 3.61
CA GLU A 76 -7.59 12.49 4.27
C GLU A 76 -8.82 12.22 3.40
N GLN A 77 -9.24 13.18 2.57
CA GLN A 77 -10.42 13.05 1.72
C GLN A 77 -10.16 12.09 0.56
N GLU A 78 -9.03 12.23 -0.14
CA GLU A 78 -8.66 11.30 -1.20
C GLU A 78 -8.36 9.89 -0.65
N THR A 79 -7.78 9.78 0.53
CA THR A 79 -7.54 8.49 1.20
C THR A 79 -8.86 7.80 1.55
N LYS A 80 -9.80 8.53 2.18
CA LYS A 80 -11.14 8.02 2.45
C LYS A 80 -11.82 7.57 1.17
N ARG A 81 -11.78 8.40 0.11
CA ARG A 81 -12.38 8.08 -1.18
C ARG A 81 -11.78 6.83 -1.82
N ALA A 82 -10.46 6.65 -1.74
CA ALA A 82 -9.78 5.46 -2.26
C ALA A 82 -10.23 4.17 -1.56
N LEU A 83 -10.39 4.21 -0.24
CA LEU A 83 -10.92 3.10 0.56
C LEU A 83 -12.39 2.82 0.25
N ASP A 84 -13.23 3.86 0.18
CA ASP A 84 -14.65 3.71 -0.17
C ASP A 84 -14.82 3.12 -1.59
N LEU A 85 -13.96 3.50 -2.54
CA LEU A 85 -14.00 3.00 -3.92
C LEU A 85 -13.76 1.50 -4.04
N VAL A 86 -12.94 0.92 -3.18
CA VAL A 86 -12.76 -0.54 -3.12
C VAL A 86 -13.86 -1.20 -2.29
N GLY A 87 -14.63 -0.42 -1.54
CA GLY A 87 -15.75 -0.87 -0.72
C GLY A 87 -15.40 -1.06 0.76
N ILE A 88 -14.31 -0.48 1.26
CA ILE A 88 -14.00 -0.42 2.69
C ILE A 88 -14.72 0.80 3.28
N SER A 89 -15.51 0.62 4.34
CA SER A 89 -16.22 1.72 5.01
C SER A 89 -15.22 2.59 5.80
N ALA A 90 -14.75 3.69 5.19
CA ALA A 90 -13.75 4.55 5.81
C ALA A 90 -14.38 5.72 6.60
N GLU A 91 -13.90 5.91 7.83
CA GLU A 91 -14.23 7.06 8.68
C GLU A 91 -12.99 7.94 8.90
N ILE A 92 -13.12 9.26 8.74
CA ILE A 92 -12.06 10.20 9.11
C ILE A 92 -12.17 10.47 10.60
N VAL A 93 -11.13 10.16 11.36
CA VAL A 93 -11.12 10.25 12.83
C VAL A 93 -9.93 11.09 13.28
N HIS A 94 -10.20 12.11 14.08
CA HIS A 94 -9.15 12.91 14.69
C HIS A 94 -8.54 12.15 15.87
N LEU A 95 -7.20 12.10 15.99
CA LEU A 95 -6.50 11.34 17.03
C LEU A 95 -7.03 11.61 18.47
N LYS A 96 -7.34 12.86 18.77
CA LYS A 96 -7.95 13.28 20.06
C LYS A 96 -9.24 12.53 20.42
N GLN A 97 -9.96 11.94 19.47
CA GLN A 97 -11.15 11.13 19.73
C GLN A 97 -10.84 9.79 20.41
N PHE A 98 -9.59 9.32 20.36
CA PHE A 98 -9.15 8.15 21.13
C PHE A 98 -8.72 8.53 22.56
N SER A 99 -8.35 9.79 22.81
CA SER A 99 -7.94 10.28 24.15
C SER A 99 -9.08 10.41 25.16
N GLY A 100 -10.34 10.15 24.77
CA GLY A 100 -11.52 10.31 25.62
C GLY A 100 -11.97 11.77 25.88
N ARG A 101 -11.29 12.76 25.30
CA ARG A 101 -11.61 14.20 25.46
C ARG A 101 -12.70 14.72 24.51
N LEU A 102 -13.07 13.92 23.50
CA LEU A 102 -14.10 14.20 22.50
C LEU A 102 -15.08 13.02 22.43
N ARG A 103 -15.95 12.96 21.41
CA ARG A 103 -16.75 11.77 21.10
C ARG A 103 -15.82 10.56 20.95
N LYS A 104 -15.78 9.73 21.99
CA LYS A 104 -14.83 8.63 22.11
C LYS A 104 -15.04 7.61 20.99
N ARG A 105 -13.94 7.21 20.37
CA ARG A 105 -13.86 6.07 19.46
C ARG A 105 -12.94 5.02 20.07
N ASP A 106 -13.14 3.78 19.67
CA ASP A 106 -12.25 2.68 20.01
C ASP A 106 -11.43 2.30 18.78
N ILE A 107 -10.13 2.05 18.95
CA ILE A 107 -9.26 1.61 17.87
C ILE A 107 -9.70 0.23 17.33
N TRP A 108 -10.27 -0.59 18.21
CA TRP A 108 -10.75 -1.94 17.91
C TRP A 108 -12.05 -1.96 17.10
N ASP A 109 -12.71 -0.80 16.91
CA ASP A 109 -13.86 -0.65 15.99
C ASP A 109 -13.45 -0.76 14.50
N TYR A 110 -12.15 -0.69 14.21
CA TYR A 110 -11.60 -0.64 12.85
C TYR A 110 -10.71 -1.82 12.56
N HIS A 111 -10.79 -2.33 11.33
CA HIS A 111 -9.94 -3.42 10.84
C HIS A 111 -8.59 -2.92 10.34
N ALA A 112 -8.55 -1.65 9.92
CA ALA A 112 -7.32 -0.98 9.50
C ALA A 112 -7.30 0.48 9.97
N ILE A 113 -6.09 0.98 10.24
CA ILE A 113 -5.80 2.39 10.45
C ILE A 113 -4.94 2.87 9.29
N VAL A 114 -5.35 3.95 8.64
CA VAL A 114 -4.61 4.58 7.57
C VAL A 114 -4.23 5.99 8.02
N ILE A 115 -2.93 6.26 8.10
CA ILE A 115 -2.38 7.58 8.35
C ILE A 115 -2.09 8.21 6.98
N PRO A 116 -2.90 9.18 6.52
CA PRO A 116 -2.77 9.74 5.18
C PRO A 116 -1.58 10.71 5.07
N GLY A 117 -1.31 11.15 3.85
CA GLY A 117 -0.29 12.16 3.59
C GLY A 117 -0.66 13.58 4.05
N GLY A 118 0.29 14.50 3.85
CA GLY A 118 0.12 15.93 4.11
C GLY A 118 1.28 16.53 4.88
N PHE A 119 1.00 17.56 5.67
CA PHE A 119 1.99 18.29 6.47
C PHE A 119 1.46 18.37 7.91
N SER A 120 1.36 17.22 8.58
CA SER A 120 0.80 17.17 9.94
C SER A 120 1.58 18.09 10.88
N ALA A 121 0.86 18.93 11.63
CA ALA A 121 1.42 20.03 12.42
C ALA A 121 2.37 20.97 11.64
N GLY A 122 2.16 21.12 10.33
CA GLY A 122 2.94 21.97 9.43
C GLY A 122 4.38 21.49 9.17
N ASP A 123 4.73 20.27 9.58
CA ASP A 123 6.10 19.73 9.58
C ASP A 123 7.13 20.69 10.26
N TYR A 124 6.68 21.54 11.20
CA TYR A 124 7.49 22.65 11.74
C TYR A 124 8.78 22.24 12.46
N VAL A 125 8.84 21.02 13.01
CA VAL A 125 10.02 20.48 13.69
C VAL A 125 10.78 19.53 12.77
N ARG A 126 10.09 18.47 12.37
CA ARG A 126 10.44 17.48 11.35
C ARG A 126 9.14 16.84 10.88
N ALA A 127 9.10 16.36 9.64
CA ALA A 127 7.88 15.77 9.13
C ALA A 127 7.46 14.53 9.94
N GLY A 128 6.21 14.50 10.39
CA GLY A 128 5.63 13.41 11.19
C GLY A 128 6.04 13.34 12.67
N ALA A 129 7.01 14.14 13.15
CA ALA A 129 7.51 14.02 14.53
C ALA A 129 6.49 14.42 15.61
N ILE A 130 5.68 15.45 15.37
CA ILE A 130 4.65 15.89 16.32
C ILE A 130 3.51 14.87 16.37
N PHE A 131 3.06 14.39 15.20
CA PHE A 131 2.02 13.38 15.12
C PHE A 131 2.51 12.06 15.76
N SER A 132 3.74 11.61 15.51
CA SER A 132 4.28 10.41 16.17
C SER A 132 4.29 10.54 17.70
N SER A 133 4.63 11.71 18.23
CA SER A 133 4.57 11.99 19.68
C SER A 133 3.15 11.91 20.22
N TYR A 134 2.17 12.51 19.53
CA TYR A 134 0.77 12.42 19.92
C TYR A 134 0.22 10.99 19.80
N LEU A 135 0.63 10.25 18.77
CA LEU A 135 0.24 8.86 18.56
C LEU A 135 0.72 7.98 19.71
N ARG A 136 2.02 8.07 20.07
CA ARG A 136 2.61 7.31 21.19
C ARG A 136 2.00 7.68 22.55
N THR A 137 1.60 8.93 22.74
CA THR A 137 1.01 9.37 24.02
C THR A 137 -0.49 9.10 24.11
N THR A 138 -1.20 9.02 22.99
CA THR A 138 -2.65 8.79 22.95
C THR A 138 -2.99 7.30 22.87
N LEU A 139 -2.33 6.56 21.98
CA LEU A 139 -2.57 5.12 21.77
C LEU A 139 -1.47 4.26 22.41
N GLY A 140 -0.19 4.66 22.26
CA GLY A 140 0.93 4.01 22.96
C GLY A 140 0.94 2.47 22.85
N ARG A 141 0.73 1.77 23.96
CA ARG A 141 0.65 0.29 23.98
C ARG A 141 -0.57 -0.26 23.23
N GLU A 142 -1.65 0.51 23.13
CA GLU A 142 -2.87 0.08 22.46
C GLU A 142 -2.65 -0.12 20.95
N ILE A 143 -1.87 0.76 20.30
CA ILE A 143 -1.50 0.57 18.89
C ILE A 143 -0.51 -0.60 18.71
N GLU A 144 0.36 -0.85 19.69
CA GLU A 144 1.25 -2.03 19.67
C GLU A 144 0.44 -3.32 19.75
N SER A 145 -0.48 -3.45 20.71
CA SER A 145 -1.38 -4.60 20.81
C SER A 145 -2.28 -4.74 19.57
N TYR A 146 -2.75 -3.64 19.00
CA TYR A 146 -3.51 -3.66 17.74
C TYR A 146 -2.71 -4.31 16.61
N ILE A 147 -1.43 -3.96 16.48
CA ILE A 147 -0.51 -4.53 15.49
C ILE A 147 -0.18 -5.99 15.79
N GLU A 148 0.04 -6.35 17.06
CA GLU A 148 0.34 -7.73 17.48
C GLU A 148 -0.82 -8.69 17.18
N GLU A 149 -2.06 -8.20 17.25
CA GLU A 149 -3.29 -8.93 16.84
C GLU A 149 -3.47 -9.01 15.30
N GLY A 150 -2.45 -8.62 14.52
CA GLY A 150 -2.47 -8.72 13.06
C GLY A 150 -3.27 -7.62 12.35
N ARG A 151 -3.76 -6.60 13.08
CA ARG A 151 -4.50 -5.50 12.46
C ARG A 151 -3.59 -4.61 11.62
N VAL A 152 -4.17 -3.98 10.60
CA VAL A 152 -3.37 -3.25 9.59
C VAL A 152 -3.16 -1.79 9.98
N VAL A 153 -1.93 -1.31 9.82
CA VAL A 153 -1.58 0.11 9.90
C VAL A 153 -0.84 0.53 8.62
N LEU A 154 -1.44 1.43 7.84
CA LEU A 154 -0.88 1.93 6.58
C LEU A 154 -0.54 3.42 6.71
N GLY A 155 0.74 3.78 6.55
CA GLY A 155 1.22 5.15 6.49
C GLY A 155 1.55 5.58 5.07
N ILE A 156 0.92 6.65 4.58
CA ILE A 156 1.13 7.19 3.23
C ILE A 156 1.81 8.56 3.32
N CYS A 157 2.91 8.75 2.60
CA CYS A 157 3.77 9.93 2.59
C CYS A 157 4.09 10.41 4.02
N ASN A 158 3.34 11.38 4.54
CA ASN A 158 3.48 11.84 5.92
C ASN A 158 3.16 10.76 6.95
N GLY A 159 2.20 9.88 6.66
CA GLY A 159 1.95 8.71 7.50
C GLY A 159 3.16 7.77 7.60
N PHE A 160 3.94 7.60 6.53
CA PHE A 160 5.17 6.80 6.61
C PHE A 160 6.20 7.45 7.54
N GLN A 161 6.36 8.77 7.44
CA GLN A 161 7.22 9.54 8.35
C GLN A 161 6.78 9.37 9.81
N VAL A 162 5.47 9.42 10.07
CA VAL A 162 4.91 9.17 11.42
C VAL A 162 5.24 7.77 11.92
N LEU A 163 5.09 6.74 11.09
CA LEU A 163 5.38 5.36 11.49
C LEU A 163 6.86 5.15 11.82
N VAL A 164 7.77 5.73 11.03
CA VAL A 164 9.21 5.68 11.29
C VAL A 164 9.58 6.46 12.56
N GLU A 165 9.10 7.69 12.72
CA GLU A 165 9.35 8.52 13.92
C GLU A 165 8.68 7.92 15.18
N SER A 166 7.65 7.08 15.02
CA SER A 166 7.02 6.36 16.13
C SER A 166 7.78 5.10 16.56
N GLY A 167 8.72 4.62 15.72
CA GLY A 167 9.39 3.33 15.92
C GLY A 167 8.54 2.11 15.56
N LEU A 168 7.40 2.30 14.88
CA LEU A 168 6.57 1.20 14.37
C LEU A 168 7.13 0.61 13.07
N LEU A 169 7.91 1.40 12.32
CA LEU A 169 8.71 0.94 11.18
C LEU A 169 10.19 1.29 11.42
N PRO A 170 11.14 0.41 11.08
CA PRO A 170 11.01 -0.84 10.30
C PRO A 170 10.41 -2.03 11.08
N GLY A 171 10.21 -1.89 12.39
CA GLY A 171 9.54 -2.91 13.21
C GLY A 171 10.47 -3.94 13.85
N PHE A 172 11.78 -3.65 13.96
CA PHE A 172 12.75 -4.52 14.65
C PHE A 172 12.78 -4.23 16.15
N ASN A 173 12.72 -2.95 16.54
CA ASN A 173 12.65 -2.52 17.94
C ASN A 173 11.50 -1.51 18.15
N PRO A 174 10.25 -1.97 18.35
CA PRO A 174 9.10 -1.10 18.58
C PRO A 174 9.34 0.01 19.62
N GLY A 175 8.89 1.21 19.29
CA GLY A 175 9.02 2.39 20.16
C GLY A 175 10.36 3.14 20.06
N LYS A 176 11.31 2.66 19.25
CA LYS A 176 12.56 3.37 18.95
C LYS A 176 12.70 3.60 17.44
N PRO A 177 12.94 4.83 16.97
CA PRO A 177 13.25 5.09 15.57
C PRO A 177 14.60 4.47 15.17
N GLU A 178 14.59 3.58 14.18
CA GLU A 178 15.80 2.93 13.64
C GLU A 178 16.11 3.33 12.19
N ALA A 179 15.18 4.06 11.57
CA ALA A 179 15.31 4.64 10.24
C ALA A 179 14.86 6.10 10.29
N ALA A 180 15.08 6.82 9.20
CA ALA A 180 14.62 8.19 9.04
C ALA A 180 14.16 8.46 7.60
N LEU A 181 13.16 9.34 7.47
CA LEU A 181 12.80 9.97 6.22
C LEU A 181 13.27 11.43 6.29
N SER A 182 14.27 11.75 5.49
CA SER A 182 15.02 13.02 5.54
C SER A 182 14.78 13.85 4.29
N VAL A 183 15.24 15.11 4.32
CA VAL A 183 15.25 16.02 3.17
C VAL A 183 15.86 15.31 1.95
N ASN A 184 15.18 15.41 0.81
CA ASN A 184 15.63 14.88 -0.47
C ASN A 184 17.06 15.37 -0.77
N THR A 185 17.89 14.55 -1.44
CA THR A 185 19.30 14.90 -1.74
C THR A 185 19.48 16.25 -2.45
N ARG A 186 18.49 16.67 -3.24
CA ARG A 186 18.49 17.95 -3.96
C ARG A 186 17.90 19.13 -3.18
N ALA A 187 17.44 18.92 -1.95
CA ALA A 187 16.75 19.90 -1.11
C ALA A 187 15.58 20.60 -1.82
N LYS A 188 14.83 19.85 -2.64
CA LYS A 188 13.67 20.32 -3.39
C LYS A 188 12.45 19.43 -3.14
N PHE A 189 11.29 20.07 -3.11
CA PHE A 189 10.01 19.37 -3.12
C PHE A 189 9.82 18.68 -4.47
N GLU A 190 9.52 17.39 -4.44
CA GLU A 190 9.34 16.57 -5.63
C GLU A 190 7.86 16.24 -5.80
N CYS A 191 7.27 16.69 -6.90
CA CYS A 191 5.88 16.46 -7.28
C CYS A 191 5.83 15.90 -8.70
N ARG A 192 5.70 14.57 -8.83
CA ARG A 192 5.76 13.88 -10.13
C ARG A 192 5.22 12.46 -10.04
N GLU A 193 4.88 11.88 -11.19
CA GLU A 193 4.67 10.44 -11.31
C GLU A 193 6.02 9.72 -11.31
N VAL A 194 6.11 8.59 -10.60
CA VAL A 194 7.30 7.73 -10.56
C VAL A 194 6.93 6.31 -10.98
N THR A 195 7.91 5.58 -11.53
CA THR A 195 7.79 4.14 -11.77
C THR A 195 8.44 3.39 -10.62
N LEU A 196 7.69 2.47 -10.04
CA LEU A 196 8.15 1.64 -8.93
C LEU A 196 8.18 0.18 -9.38
N LEU A 197 9.23 -0.51 -8.97
CA LEU A 197 9.36 -1.95 -9.06
C LEU A 197 8.84 -2.56 -7.76
N HIS A 198 7.88 -3.48 -7.85
CA HIS A 198 7.50 -4.32 -6.72
C HIS A 198 8.60 -5.35 -6.43
N SER A 199 9.39 -5.11 -5.38
CA SER A 199 10.62 -5.87 -5.14
C SER A 199 10.45 -7.09 -4.24
N SER A 200 9.45 -7.09 -3.36
CA SER A 200 9.13 -8.20 -2.47
C SER A 200 8.40 -9.33 -3.18
N LYS A 201 8.30 -10.49 -2.53
CA LYS A 201 7.37 -11.53 -2.95
C LYS A 201 5.93 -11.02 -2.89
N LYS A 202 5.10 -11.48 -3.82
CA LYS A 202 3.66 -11.27 -3.78
C LYS A 202 3.06 -11.79 -2.47
N GLY A 203 2.19 -11.00 -1.86
CA GLY A 203 1.55 -11.31 -0.58
C GLY A 203 2.49 -11.16 0.62
N ARG A 204 3.58 -10.40 0.49
CA ARG A 204 4.49 -10.12 1.61
C ARG A 204 3.85 -9.20 2.63
N CYS A 205 2.93 -8.33 2.20
CA CYS A 205 2.20 -7.42 3.07
C CYS A 205 0.74 -7.30 2.65
N SER A 206 -0.07 -6.66 3.51
CA SER A 206 -1.53 -6.57 3.30
C SER A 206 -1.95 -5.83 2.02
N ILE A 207 -1.07 -5.08 1.37
CA ILE A 207 -1.38 -4.25 0.19
C ILE A 207 -0.89 -4.83 -1.15
N ASP A 208 -0.18 -5.97 -1.16
CA ASP A 208 0.50 -6.47 -2.37
C ASP A 208 0.02 -7.84 -2.87
N ILE A 209 -1.06 -8.39 -2.30
CA ILE A 209 -1.54 -9.74 -2.64
C ILE A 209 -1.98 -9.90 -4.12
N LEU A 210 -2.20 -8.80 -4.85
CA LEU A 210 -2.55 -8.78 -6.28
C LEU A 210 -1.43 -8.23 -7.19
N ILE A 211 -0.25 -8.00 -6.63
CA ILE A 211 0.88 -7.39 -7.34
C ILE A 211 1.96 -8.46 -7.49
N GLU A 212 2.31 -8.79 -8.72
CA GLU A 212 3.35 -9.79 -8.96
C GLU A 212 4.72 -9.23 -8.61
N LYS A 213 5.64 -10.10 -8.17
CA LYS A 213 7.04 -9.69 -8.01
C LYS A 213 7.58 -9.19 -9.35
N ASP A 214 8.37 -8.13 -9.32
CA ASP A 214 8.94 -7.42 -10.46
C ASP A 214 7.89 -6.71 -11.35
N GLU A 215 6.62 -6.61 -10.91
CA GLU A 215 5.61 -5.81 -11.58
C GLU A 215 5.93 -4.30 -11.46
N LEU A 216 5.76 -3.59 -12.57
CA LEU A 216 5.90 -2.14 -12.61
C LEU A 216 4.56 -1.46 -12.34
N ILE A 217 4.57 -0.60 -11.34
CA ILE A 217 3.44 0.24 -10.95
C ILE A 217 3.83 1.72 -11.02
N ARG A 218 2.85 2.60 -11.20
CA ARG A 218 3.04 4.04 -11.26
C ARG A 218 2.16 4.77 -10.28
N MET A 219 2.78 5.69 -9.53
CA MET A 219 2.10 6.50 -8.53
C MET A 219 2.72 7.89 -8.49
N PRO A 220 1.94 8.92 -8.13
CA PRO A 220 2.49 10.23 -7.84
C PRO A 220 3.25 10.23 -6.50
N ILE A 221 4.28 11.05 -6.41
CA ILE A 221 4.94 11.47 -5.16
C ILE A 221 4.73 12.97 -4.97
N ALA A 222 4.73 13.43 -3.72
CA ALA A 222 4.61 14.85 -3.37
C ALA A 222 5.29 15.14 -2.02
N HIS A 223 6.63 15.24 -1.98
CA HIS A 223 7.35 15.38 -0.72
C HIS A 223 8.69 16.13 -0.81
N MET A 224 9.06 16.79 0.29
CA MET A 224 10.42 17.36 0.52
C MET A 224 11.30 16.41 1.36
N GLU A 225 10.69 15.67 2.30
CA GLU A 225 11.39 14.81 3.26
C GLU A 225 11.08 13.33 3.03
N GLY A 226 11.40 12.80 1.83
CA GLY A 226 11.08 11.41 1.49
C GLY A 226 12.28 10.49 1.35
N ARG A 227 13.49 10.97 1.66
CA ARG A 227 14.72 10.19 1.53
C ARG A 227 14.83 9.21 2.68
N PHE A 228 14.64 7.92 2.39
CA PHE A 228 14.80 6.85 3.37
C PHE A 228 16.29 6.61 3.66
N LEU A 229 16.63 6.63 4.95
CA LEU A 229 17.97 6.41 5.48
C LEU A 229 17.89 5.44 6.66
N ALA A 230 18.83 4.52 6.77
CA ALA A 230 18.97 3.67 7.95
C ALA A 230 20.42 3.18 8.12
N PRO A 231 20.83 2.77 9.34
CA PRO A 231 22.10 2.08 9.53
C PRO A 231 22.20 0.85 8.62
N ARG A 232 23.43 0.49 8.22
CA ARG A 232 23.67 -0.61 7.28
C ARG A 232 23.07 -1.93 7.76
N GLU A 233 23.14 -2.19 9.06
CA GLU A 233 22.61 -3.39 9.69
C GLU A 233 21.09 -3.48 9.51
N VAL A 234 20.38 -2.36 9.68
CA VAL A 234 18.93 -2.24 9.47
C VAL A 234 18.57 -2.44 7.99
N LEU A 235 19.36 -1.90 7.07
CA LEU A 235 19.15 -2.09 5.62
C LEU A 235 19.36 -3.55 5.20
N GLU A 236 20.41 -4.20 5.72
CA GLU A 236 20.70 -5.61 5.46
C GLU A 236 19.54 -6.49 5.98
N GLU A 237 19.02 -6.20 7.18
CA GLU A 237 17.89 -6.91 7.78
C GLU A 237 16.59 -6.71 7.00
N LEU A 238 16.28 -5.48 6.57
CA LEU A 238 15.12 -5.20 5.70
C LEU A 238 15.16 -6.03 4.40
N VAL A 239 16.34 -6.17 3.80
CA VAL A 239 16.53 -6.96 2.58
C VAL A 239 16.41 -8.46 2.86
N SER A 240 17.02 -8.96 3.93
CA SER A 240 16.95 -10.39 4.27
C SER A 240 15.54 -10.86 4.60
N ASN A 241 14.74 -9.98 5.20
CA ASN A 241 13.35 -10.26 5.60
C ASN A 241 12.33 -9.94 4.50
N ASP A 242 12.79 -9.59 3.29
CA ASP A 242 11.95 -9.25 2.14
C ASP A 242 10.98 -8.07 2.44
N GLN A 243 11.36 -7.14 3.32
CA GLN A 243 10.50 -6.04 3.81
C GLN A 243 10.52 -4.81 2.90
N VAL A 244 11.34 -4.80 1.85
CA VAL A 244 11.36 -3.70 0.86
C VAL A 244 10.29 -3.99 -0.19
N ILE A 245 9.15 -3.31 -0.06
CA ILE A 245 7.98 -3.56 -0.90
C ILE A 245 8.14 -2.92 -2.29
N PHE A 246 8.50 -1.64 -2.31
CA PHE A 246 8.67 -0.88 -3.55
C PHE A 246 10.02 -0.20 -3.63
N LYS A 247 10.63 -0.27 -4.80
CA LYS A 247 11.84 0.47 -5.15
C LYS A 247 11.56 1.44 -6.29
N TYR A 248 12.14 2.63 -6.21
CA TYR A 248 12.21 3.54 -7.34
C TYR A 248 13.02 2.92 -8.49
N SER A 249 12.47 2.96 -9.69
CA SER A 249 13.06 2.40 -10.90
C SER A 249 12.89 3.34 -12.09
N ASP A 250 13.59 3.06 -13.18
CA ASP A 250 13.29 3.69 -14.45
C ASP A 250 12.02 3.11 -15.12
N LEU A 251 11.71 3.60 -16.32
CA LEU A 251 10.51 3.16 -17.05
C LEU A 251 10.55 1.69 -17.49
N GLN A 252 11.73 1.05 -17.46
CA GLN A 252 11.95 -0.34 -17.82
C GLN A 252 12.02 -1.27 -16.61
N GLY A 253 12.00 -0.70 -15.39
CA GLY A 253 12.12 -1.47 -14.15
C GLY A 253 13.56 -1.62 -13.64
N GLU A 254 14.54 -0.97 -14.27
CA GLU A 254 15.91 -1.00 -13.76
C GLU A 254 16.03 -0.07 -12.55
N VAL A 255 16.60 -0.59 -11.45
CA VAL A 255 16.81 0.17 -10.22
C VAL A 255 18.04 1.05 -10.38
N LYS A 256 17.81 2.31 -10.80
CA LYS A 256 18.82 3.34 -11.01
C LYS A 256 18.81 4.35 -9.87
N SER A 257 19.91 4.49 -9.15
CA SER A 257 19.99 5.34 -7.94
C SER A 257 20.14 6.83 -8.26
N GLU A 258 20.42 7.19 -9.51
CA GLU A 258 20.54 8.56 -9.95
C GLU A 258 19.18 9.26 -10.15
N TYR A 259 19.19 10.59 -10.07
CA TYR A 259 18.09 11.43 -10.50
C TYR A 259 17.93 11.35 -12.03
N PRO A 260 16.71 11.30 -12.59
CA PRO A 260 15.42 11.46 -11.92
C PRO A 260 14.80 10.18 -11.36
N TRP A 261 15.38 9.00 -11.60
CA TRP A 261 14.77 7.70 -11.29
C TRP A 261 14.60 7.48 -9.80
N ASN A 262 15.63 7.75 -9.00
CA ASN A 262 15.51 7.91 -7.55
C ASN A 262 15.31 9.42 -7.25
N PRO A 263 14.08 9.87 -7.00
CA PRO A 263 13.75 11.29 -6.95
C PRO A 263 14.32 11.98 -5.71
N ASN A 264 14.55 11.23 -4.64
CA ASN A 264 14.86 11.73 -3.31
C ASN A 264 16.22 11.26 -2.77
N GLY A 265 16.82 10.26 -3.43
CA GLY A 265 18.09 9.67 -3.06
C GLY A 265 17.98 8.70 -1.89
N SER A 266 16.83 8.02 -1.71
CA SER A 266 16.67 6.95 -0.72
C SER A 266 17.74 5.87 -0.90
N GLU A 267 18.25 5.34 0.22
CA GLU A 267 19.12 4.17 0.22
C GLU A 267 18.40 2.96 -0.38
N LEU A 268 19.13 2.14 -1.15
CA LEU A 268 18.60 0.99 -1.89
C LEU A 268 17.37 1.29 -2.76
N ASN A 269 17.19 2.55 -3.15
CA ASN A 269 16.03 3.05 -3.89
C ASN A 269 14.70 2.82 -3.18
N ILE A 270 14.68 2.70 -1.85
CA ILE A 270 13.47 2.37 -1.08
C ILE A 270 12.41 3.47 -1.24
N ALA A 271 11.23 3.06 -1.70
CA ALA A 271 10.02 3.88 -1.80
C ALA A 271 8.96 3.48 -0.77
N GLY A 272 9.00 2.23 -0.29
CA GLY A 272 8.12 1.75 0.77
C GLY A 272 8.60 0.44 1.39
N ILE A 273 8.25 0.24 2.66
CA ILE A 273 8.62 -0.94 3.47
C ILE A 273 7.43 -1.44 4.28
N CYS A 274 7.53 -2.66 4.81
CA CYS A 274 6.63 -3.18 5.84
C CYS A 274 7.40 -3.63 7.09
N ASN A 275 6.68 -3.92 8.19
CA ASN A 275 7.23 -4.63 9.35
C ASN A 275 7.43 -6.13 9.05
N PRO A 276 8.08 -6.90 9.95
CA PRO A 276 8.28 -8.33 9.73
C PRO A 276 6.99 -9.10 9.47
N GLU A 277 5.90 -8.79 10.19
CA GLU A 277 4.60 -9.45 10.05
C GLU A 277 3.80 -9.01 8.80
N GLY A 278 4.19 -7.93 8.13
CA GLY A 278 3.55 -7.46 6.90
C GLY A 278 2.23 -6.71 7.07
N ASN A 279 1.81 -6.40 8.31
CA ASN A 279 0.58 -5.67 8.62
C ASN A 279 0.80 -4.17 8.92
N VAL A 280 2.05 -3.72 9.11
CA VAL A 280 2.40 -2.29 9.18
C VAL A 280 3.17 -1.92 7.93
N ILE A 281 2.69 -0.92 7.18
CA ILE A 281 3.24 -0.55 5.88
C ILE A 281 3.45 0.95 5.80
N GLY A 282 4.59 1.36 5.26
CA GLY A 282 4.92 2.75 4.99
C GLY A 282 5.28 2.97 3.52
N LEU A 283 4.62 3.93 2.87
CA LEU A 283 4.84 4.29 1.46
C LEU A 283 5.11 5.79 1.33
N MET A 284 6.14 6.20 0.58
CA MET A 284 6.30 7.60 0.18
C MET A 284 5.41 8.01 -1.00
N PRO A 285 5.19 7.16 -2.02
CA PRO A 285 4.21 7.42 -3.08
C PRO A 285 2.77 7.50 -2.54
N HIS A 286 1.90 8.18 -3.29
CA HIS A 286 0.49 8.38 -2.97
C HIS A 286 -0.41 7.44 -3.81
N PRO A 287 -0.68 6.20 -3.35
CA PRO A 287 -1.57 5.29 -4.07
C PRO A 287 -3.00 5.83 -4.15
N GLU A 288 -3.46 6.61 -3.18
CA GLU A 288 -4.80 7.22 -3.13
C GLU A 288 -5.02 8.24 -4.25
N ARG A 289 -3.94 8.73 -4.85
CA ARG A 289 -3.95 9.61 -6.03
C ARG A 289 -3.80 8.86 -7.35
N ALA A 290 -3.83 7.53 -7.34
CA ALA A 290 -3.67 6.65 -8.51
C ALA A 290 -4.77 5.57 -8.56
N VAL A 291 -6.00 5.91 -8.14
CA VAL A 291 -7.14 4.97 -8.05
C VAL A 291 -8.11 5.07 -9.23
N LEU A 292 -8.10 6.16 -9.98
CA LEU A 292 -8.97 6.41 -11.14
C LEU A 292 -8.13 6.64 -12.39
N GLU A 293 -8.61 6.16 -13.54
CA GLU A 293 -7.84 6.20 -14.80
C GLU A 293 -7.46 7.61 -15.21
N PHE A 294 -8.35 8.59 -14.99
CA PHE A 294 -8.08 10.00 -15.34
C PHE A 294 -7.00 10.66 -14.47
N GLN A 295 -6.59 10.04 -13.35
CA GLN A 295 -5.50 10.52 -12.52
C GLN A 295 -4.13 10.15 -13.10
N SER A 296 -4.07 9.17 -14.00
CA SER A 296 -2.84 8.78 -14.69
C SER A 296 -2.44 9.80 -15.75
N GLN A 297 -1.14 10.09 -15.86
CA GLN A 297 -0.62 11.02 -16.88
C GLN A 297 -0.87 10.54 -18.33
N GLU A 298 -1.11 9.25 -18.53
CA GLU A 298 -1.31 8.63 -19.85
C GLU A 298 -2.80 8.51 -20.25
N TRP A 299 -3.74 8.98 -19.42
CA TRP A 299 -5.17 8.73 -19.62
C TRP A 299 -5.72 9.23 -20.95
N THR A 300 -5.36 10.44 -21.37
CA THR A 300 -5.82 11.05 -22.65
C THR A 300 -5.27 10.33 -23.87
N ARG A 301 -4.23 9.50 -23.69
CA ARG A 301 -3.56 8.74 -24.75
C ARG A 301 -4.06 7.29 -24.83
N GLY A 302 -5.11 6.95 -24.09
CA GLY A 302 -5.68 5.60 -24.04
C GLY A 302 -4.93 4.63 -23.12
N GLY A 303 -4.01 5.12 -22.29
CA GLY A 303 -3.14 4.33 -21.40
C GLY A 303 -3.42 4.54 -19.91
N GLY A 304 -4.67 4.80 -19.51
CA GLY A 304 -5.02 5.07 -18.11
C GLY A 304 -4.67 3.91 -17.17
N ARG A 305 -3.85 4.18 -16.15
CA ARG A 305 -3.49 3.23 -15.08
C ARG A 305 -4.25 3.53 -13.80
N ARG A 306 -4.49 2.48 -13.00
CA ARG A 306 -5.12 2.55 -11.67
C ARG A 306 -4.31 1.72 -10.67
N ASP A 307 -3.00 1.87 -10.67
CA ASP A 307 -2.14 1.00 -9.88
C ASP A 307 -2.38 1.17 -8.37
N GLY A 308 -2.71 2.38 -7.92
CA GLY A 308 -3.14 2.61 -6.54
C GLY A 308 -4.42 1.87 -6.17
N PHE A 309 -5.37 1.71 -7.10
CA PHE A 309 -6.58 0.91 -6.86
C PHE A 309 -6.22 -0.54 -6.54
N LYS A 310 -5.21 -1.11 -7.24
CA LYS A 310 -4.77 -2.49 -6.97
C LYS A 310 -4.31 -2.66 -5.51
N LEU A 311 -3.60 -1.67 -4.94
CA LEU A 311 -3.13 -1.74 -3.55
C LEU A 311 -4.28 -1.71 -2.55
N PHE A 312 -5.25 -0.79 -2.72
CA PHE A 312 -6.41 -0.75 -1.82
C PHE A 312 -7.31 -1.98 -2.00
N TYR A 313 -7.38 -2.53 -3.20
CA TYR A 313 -8.15 -3.74 -3.46
C TYR A 313 -7.47 -4.97 -2.85
N SER A 314 -6.14 -5.06 -2.90
CA SER A 314 -5.36 -6.02 -2.11
C SER A 314 -5.64 -5.89 -0.61
N LEU A 315 -5.62 -4.65 -0.08
CA LEU A 315 -5.93 -4.38 1.32
C LEU A 315 -7.32 -4.90 1.71
N LYS A 316 -8.34 -4.63 0.89
CA LYS A 316 -9.70 -5.12 1.16
C LYS A 316 -9.74 -6.65 1.26
N HIS A 317 -9.09 -7.34 0.31
CA HIS A 317 -9.05 -8.79 0.30
C HIS A 317 -8.35 -9.34 1.54
N TYR A 318 -7.20 -8.76 1.91
CA TYR A 318 -6.51 -9.11 3.15
C TYR A 318 -7.43 -8.95 4.38
N LEU A 319 -8.13 -7.82 4.49
CA LEU A 319 -9.03 -7.54 5.62
C LEU A 319 -10.30 -8.41 5.66
N ASN A 320 -10.65 -9.10 4.58
CA ASN A 320 -11.75 -10.07 4.57
C ASN A 320 -11.31 -11.48 5.00
N GLU A 321 -10.00 -11.76 4.94
CA GLU A 321 -9.43 -13.07 5.27
C GLU A 321 -8.96 -13.17 6.73
N VAL A 322 -8.75 -12.03 7.40
CA VAL A 322 -8.25 -11.89 8.79
C VAL A 322 -9.36 -11.44 9.73
#